data_AF-A0A1X9XI91-F1
#
_entry.id   AF-A0A1X9XI91-F1
#
_cell.length_a   1.000
_cell.length_b   1.000
_cell.length_c   1.000
_cell.angle_alpha   90.00
_cell.angle_beta   90.00
_cell.angle_gamma   90.00
#
_symmetry.space_group_name_H-M   'P 1'
#
loop_
_entity.id
_entity.type
_entity.pdbx_description
1 polymer ?
#
loop_
_entity_poly.entity_id
_entity_poly.type
_entity_poly.pdbx_seq_one_letter_code
_entity_poly.pdbx_strand_id
1 'polypeptide(L)' 'SAGMAVRLGFAVAAFIEPDVLLVDEVLAVGDTEFRNRCHNRMTQMLNKGVTMILV' A
#
# COMPACT_ATOMS: atom_id res chain seq x y z
N SER A 1 -13.06 9.51 9.69
CA SER A 1 -11.69 10.03 9.85
C SER A 1 -10.90 9.72 8.59
N ALA A 2 -10.21 10.70 8.00
CA ALA A 2 -9.42 10.50 6.79
C ALA A 2 -8.36 9.39 6.95
N GLY A 3 -7.70 9.31 8.10
CA GLY A 3 -6.72 8.25 8.38
C GLY A 3 -7.31 6.83 8.41
N MET A 4 -8.56 6.67 8.88
CA MET A 4 -9.22 5.36 8.86
C MET A 4 -9.64 4.93 7.46
N ALA A 5 -10.03 5.87 6.61
CA ALA A 5 -10.35 5.60 5.20
C ALA A 5 -9.09 5.11 4.45
N VAL A 6 -7.93 5.72 4.71
CA VAL A 6 -6.66 5.28 4.12
C VAL A 6 -6.26 3.90 4.62
N ARG A 7 -6.35 3.65 5.93
CA ARG A 7 -6.01 2.33 6.51
C ARG A 7 -6.88 1.23 5.90
N LEU A 8 -8.16 1.50 5.65
CA LEU A 8 -9.08 0.58 4.98
C LEU A 8 -8.72 0.38 3.51
N GLY A 9 -8.46 1.46 2.76
CA GLY A 9 -8.05 1.40 1.36
C GLY A 9 -6.78 0.57 1.19
N PHE A 10 -5.78 0.76 2.05
CA PHE A 10 -4.56 -0.04 2.05
C PHE A 10 -4.84 -1.50 2.42
N ALA A 11 -5.66 -1.77 3.44
CA ALA A 11 -6.01 -3.15 3.81
C ALA A 11 -6.63 -3.89 2.63
N VAL A 12 -7.56 -3.26 1.90
CA VAL A 12 -8.16 -3.84 0.69
C VAL A 12 -7.10 -4.07 -0.39
N ALA A 13 -6.30 -3.05 -0.73
CA ALA A 13 -5.24 -3.17 -1.73
C ALA A 13 -4.23 -4.27 -1.39
N ALA A 14 -3.91 -4.44 -0.10
CA ALA A 14 -2.99 -5.46 0.40
C ALA A 14 -3.50 -6.90 0.19
N PHE A 15 -4.79 -7.14 -0.02
CA PHE A 15 -5.30 -8.50 -0.31
C PHE A 15 -5.58 -8.74 -1.80
N ILE A 16 -5.37 -7.74 -2.64
CA ILE A 16 -5.52 -7.85 -4.10
C ILE A 16 -4.16 -8.18 -4.71
N GLU A 17 -4.17 -8.88 -5.85
CA GLU A 17 -2.99 -9.13 -6.67
C GLU A 17 -3.14 -8.39 -8.00
N PRO A 18 -2.92 -7.06 -8.02
CA PRO A 18 -3.06 -6.28 -9.25
C PRO A 18 -1.84 -6.47 -10.16
N ASP A 19 -2.02 -6.35 -11.47
CA ASP A 19 -0.89 -6.27 -12.42
C ASP A 19 -0.15 -4.92 -12.32
N VAL A 20 -0.92 -3.86 -12.03
CA VAL A 20 -0.42 -2.48 -11.84
C VAL A 20 -1.00 -1.90 -10.56
N LEU A 21 -0.13 -1.42 -9.67
CA LEU A 21 -0.51 -0.71 -8.45
C LEU A 21 -0.11 0.77 -8.59
N LEU A 22 -1.10 1.65 -8.63
CA LEU A 22 -0.91 3.10 -8.53
C LEU A 22 -0.99 3.51 -7.07
N VAL A 23 0.04 4.19 -6.58
CA VAL A 23 0.10 4.68 -5.21
C VAL A 23 0.43 6.17 -5.19
N ASP A 24 -0.37 6.92 -4.44
CA ASP A 24 -0.23 8.35 -4.19
C ASP A 24 0.36 8.55 -2.76
N GLU A 25 0.79 9.77 -2.41
CA GLU A 25 1.51 10.18 -1.17
C GLU A 25 0.82 9.76 0.16
N VAL A 26 -0.40 9.24 0.04
CA VAL A 26 -1.27 8.71 1.08
C VAL A 26 -0.65 7.57 1.88
N LEU A 27 0.45 6.93 1.44
CA LEU A 27 1.19 5.96 2.26
C LEU A 27 1.85 6.57 3.51
N ALA A 28 2.00 7.91 3.56
CA ALA A 28 2.63 8.59 4.68
C ALA A 28 1.76 8.66 5.94
N VAL A 29 0.45 8.36 5.85
CA VAL A 29 -0.44 8.40 7.01
C VAL A 29 -0.46 7.09 7.79
N GLY A 30 -0.30 7.19 9.11
CA GLY A 30 -0.31 6.05 10.02
C GLY A 30 0.84 6.08 11.01
N ASP A 31 0.81 5.17 11.97
CA ASP A 31 1.93 4.93 12.87
C ASP A 31 3.06 4.16 12.16
N THR A 32 4.25 4.17 12.75
CA THR A 32 5.44 3.50 12.21
C THR A 32 5.22 2.02 11.94
N GLU A 33 4.43 1.35 12.79
CA GLU A 33 4.14 -0.08 12.65
C GLU A 33 3.27 -0.35 11.40
N PHE A 34 2.25 0.48 11.17
CA PHE A 34 1.42 0.41 9.96
C PHE A 34 2.24 0.69 8.71
N ARG A 35 3.14 1.67 8.73
CA ARG A 35 4.03 1.98 7.60
C ARG A 35 4.95 0.80 7.27
N ASN A 36 5.54 0.15 8.27
CA ASN A 36 6.37 -1.03 8.06
C ASN A 36 5.59 -2.18 7.41
N ARG A 37 4.34 -2.43 7.84
CA ARG A 37 3.46 -3.41 7.19
C ARG A 37 3.20 -3.05 5.73
N CYS A 38 2.97 -1.77 5.46
CA CYS A 38 2.73 -1.29 4.09
C CYS A 38 3.93 -1.54 3.19
N HIS A 39 5.12 -1.14 3.64
CA HIS A 39 6.37 -1.36 2.93
C HIS A 39 6.63 -2.84 2.64
N ASN A 40 6.46 -3.71 3.64
CA ASN A 40 6.65 -5.15 3.47
C ASN A 40 5.73 -5.72 2.38
N ARG A 41 4.46 -5.31 2.36
CA ARG A 41 3.50 -5.80 1.35
C ARG A 41 3.82 -5.27 -0.05
N MET A 42 4.21 -4.00 -0.17
CA MET A 42 4.65 -3.42 -1.43
C MET A 42 5.87 -4.15 -1.99
N THR A 43 6.87 -4.44 -1.17
CA THR A 43 8.04 -5.24 -1.56
C THR A 43 7.65 -6.64 -2.03
N GLN A 44 6.70 -7.29 -1.35
CA GLN A 44 6.19 -8.59 -1.80
C GLN A 44 5.49 -8.51 -3.17
N MET A 45 4.75 -7.44 -3.45
CA MET A 45 4.10 -7.22 -4.75
C MET A 45 5.15 -7.02 -5.86
N LEU A 46 6.16 -6.18 -5.62
CA LEU A 46 7.26 -5.98 -6.56
C LEU A 46 7.98 -7.29 -6.88
N ASN A 47 8.26 -8.11 -5.86
CA ASN A 47 8.88 -9.42 -6.04
C ASN A 47 8.01 -10.42 -6.83
N LYS A 48 6.70 -10.22 -6.87
CA LYS A 48 5.76 -11.01 -7.68
C LYS A 48 5.63 -10.49 -9.13
N GLY A 49 6.34 -9.41 -9.49
CA GLY A 49 6.30 -8.82 -10.83
C GLY A 49 5.21 -7.75 -11.03
N VAL A 50 4.57 -7.30 -9.95
CA VAL A 50 3.59 -6.20 -10.02
C VAL A 50 4.30 -4.90 -10.40
N THR A 51 3.77 -4.19 -11.39
CA THR A 51 4.28 -2.86 -11.76
C THR A 51 3.72 -1.82 -10.79
N MET A 52 4.59 -1.02 -10.19
CA MET A 52 4.20 0.00 -9.22
C MET A 52 4.52 1.40 -9.74
N ILE A 53 3.52 2.29 -9.70
CA ILE A 53 3.68 3.71 -10.03
C ILE A 53 3.48 4.49 -8.74
N LEU A 54 4.50 5.24 -8.34
CA LEU A 54 4.44 6.14 -7.20
C LEU A 54 4.37 7.58 -7.74
N VAL A 55 3.36 8.33 -7.30
CA VAL A 55 3.15 9.74 -7.65
C VAL A 55 3.55 10.62 -6.47
#